data_AF-A0A816F901-F1
#
_entry.id   AF-A0A816F901-F1
#
_cell.length_a   1.000
_cell.length_b   1.000
_cell.length_c   1.000
_cell.angle_alpha   90.00
_cell.angle_beta   90.00
_cell.angle_gamma   90.00
#
_symmetry.space_group_name_H-M   'P 1'
#
loop_
_entity.id
_entity.type
_entity.pdbx_description
1 polymer ?
#
loop_
_entity_poly.entity_id
_entity_poly.type
_entity_poly.pdbx_seq_one_letter_code
_entity_poly.pdbx_strand_id
1 'polypeptide(L)'
;MRKSRYLLDRDLKDKFAAQTIDEHAIDLSVTSPSLYLKEGVANIDPRSVSEPFWEDYTDKNIKNAEAQRLNAVQLRNVTDGILKKLVADMKQAVEKTRRSFDRRIFESKQAKQKLEDQLRDVNLLIDQLEESIKNTEKAIRDKEQYLKLAHTRLDTRNKRANVELVYDPAQKRLIEEIREIECEIQRLQER
;
A
#
# COMPACT_ATOMS: atom_id res chain seq x y z
N MET A 1 -2.32 29.58 -32.96
CA MET A 1 -3.21 30.74 -32.68
C MET A 1 -2.61 32.12 -32.95
N ARG A 2 -1.40 32.47 -32.46
CA ARG A 2 -0.86 33.84 -32.62
C ARG A 2 -0.77 34.31 -34.09
N LYS A 3 -0.29 33.43 -34.99
CA LYS A 3 -0.22 33.70 -36.43
C LYS A 3 -1.59 33.93 -37.07
N SER A 4 -2.57 33.05 -36.83
CA SER A 4 -3.92 33.18 -37.39
C SER A 4 -4.64 34.44 -36.89
N ARG A 5 -4.49 34.76 -35.59
CA ARG A 5 -5.02 36.01 -35.02
C ARG A 5 -4.40 37.23 -35.69
N TYR A 6 -3.07 37.27 -35.80
CA TYR A 6 -2.37 38.37 -36.47
C TYR A 6 -2.83 38.56 -37.92
N LEU A 7 -3.03 37.47 -38.67
CA LEU A 7 -3.50 37.55 -40.05
C LEU A 7 -4.94 38.07 -40.15
N LEU A 8 -5.84 37.63 -39.26
CA LEU A 8 -7.20 38.16 -39.20
C LEU A 8 -7.24 39.64 -38.78
N ASP A 9 -6.47 40.01 -37.75
CA ASP A 9 -6.42 41.40 -37.26
C ASP A 9 -5.91 42.35 -38.36
N ARG A 10 -4.91 41.90 -39.14
CA ARG A 10 -4.40 42.67 -40.27
C ARG A 10 -5.41 42.76 -41.41
N ASP A 11 -5.97 41.63 -41.83
CA ASP A 11 -6.98 41.57 -42.90
C ASP A 11 -8.20 42.43 -42.58
N LEU A 12 -8.66 42.41 -41.32
CA LEU A 12 -9.74 43.26 -40.84
C LEU A 12 -9.36 44.74 -40.88
N LYS A 13 -8.15 45.09 -40.44
CA LYS A 13 -7.66 46.48 -40.46
C LYS A 13 -7.57 47.03 -41.89
N ASP A 14 -7.06 46.24 -42.82
CA ASP A 14 -6.90 46.64 -44.22
C ASP A 14 -8.29 46.86 -44.87
N LYS A 15 -9.29 46.02 -44.54
CA LYS A 15 -10.67 46.20 -45.00
C LYS A 15 -11.35 47.44 -44.43
N PHE A 16 -11.16 47.75 -43.14
CA PHE A 16 -11.68 48.99 -42.57
C PHE A 16 -11.06 50.23 -43.21
N ALA A 17 -9.75 50.18 -43.50
CA ALA A 17 -9.09 51.27 -44.20
C ALA A 17 -9.65 51.44 -45.62
N ALA A 18 -9.88 50.35 -46.35
CA ALA A 18 -10.53 50.38 -47.67
C ALA A 18 -11.95 50.96 -47.59
N GLN A 19 -12.78 50.47 -46.66
CA GLN A 19 -14.14 50.97 -46.44
C GLN A 19 -14.16 52.48 -46.14
N THR A 20 -13.23 52.97 -45.31
CA THR A 20 -13.14 54.42 -44.99
C THR A 20 -12.85 55.25 -46.24
N ILE A 21 -12.01 54.74 -47.14
CA ILE A 21 -11.70 55.40 -48.42
C ILE A 21 -12.95 55.40 -49.32
N ASP A 22 -13.67 54.29 -49.40
CA ASP A 22 -14.87 54.15 -50.22
C ASP A 22 -16.01 55.04 -49.72
N GLU A 23 -16.22 55.10 -48.39
CA GLU A 23 -17.18 56.02 -47.75
C GLU A 23 -16.87 57.48 -48.09
N HIS A 24 -15.61 57.88 -47.97
CA HIS A 24 -15.19 59.23 -48.35
C HIS A 24 -15.42 59.50 -49.85
N ALA A 25 -15.14 58.52 -50.71
CA ALA A 25 -15.33 58.66 -52.15
C ALA A 25 -16.82 58.81 -52.53
N ILE A 26 -17.71 58.10 -51.83
CA ILE A 26 -19.17 58.23 -51.98
C ILE A 26 -19.65 59.63 -51.58
N ASP A 27 -19.06 60.23 -50.54
CA ASP A 27 -19.43 61.57 -50.06
C ASP A 27 -18.98 62.71 -50.99
N LEU A 28 -18.13 62.45 -51.99
CA LEU A 28 -17.68 63.46 -52.94
C LEU A 28 -18.81 63.90 -53.89
N SER A 29 -19.05 65.21 -53.93
CA SER A 29 -19.98 65.86 -54.87
C SER A 29 -19.24 66.82 -55.82
N VAL A 30 -19.89 67.25 -56.90
CA VAL A 30 -19.32 68.19 -57.89
C VAL A 30 -18.90 69.55 -57.31
N THR A 31 -19.38 69.90 -56.11
CA THR A 31 -19.02 71.12 -55.38
C THR A 31 -17.86 70.92 -54.41
N SER A 32 -17.29 69.72 -54.33
CA SER A 32 -16.20 69.43 -53.39
C SER A 32 -14.94 70.20 -53.77
N PRO A 33 -14.27 70.88 -52.82
CA PRO A 33 -13.12 71.75 -53.12
C PRO A 33 -11.85 70.99 -53.53
N SER A 34 -11.83 69.66 -53.36
CA SER A 34 -10.71 68.77 -53.66
C SER A 34 -10.76 68.13 -55.07
N LEU A 35 -11.65 68.59 -55.96
CA LEU A 35 -11.76 68.05 -57.32
C LEU A 35 -10.67 68.62 -58.24
N TYR A 36 -9.91 67.74 -58.89
CA TYR A 36 -8.92 68.10 -59.91
C TYR A 36 -8.71 66.95 -60.90
N LEU A 37 -8.19 67.24 -62.09
CA LEU A 37 -7.85 66.22 -63.09
C LEU A 37 -6.50 65.57 -62.76
N LYS A 38 -6.47 64.24 -62.71
CA LYS A 38 -5.26 63.46 -62.43
C LYS A 38 -4.93 62.58 -63.63
N GLU A 39 -3.71 62.69 -64.14
CA GLU A 39 -3.25 61.89 -65.27
C GLU A 39 -3.01 60.43 -64.87
N GLY A 40 -3.27 59.50 -65.80
CA GLY A 40 -2.95 58.07 -65.63
C GLY A 40 -3.88 57.27 -64.72
N VAL A 41 -4.94 57.86 -64.16
CA VAL A 41 -5.88 57.17 -63.24
C VAL A 41 -6.73 56.07 -63.90
N ALA A 42 -6.86 56.10 -65.23
CA ALA A 42 -7.60 55.09 -65.99
C ALA A 42 -6.81 53.79 -66.24
N ASN A 43 -5.54 53.73 -65.81
CA ASN A 43 -4.73 52.52 -65.90
C ASN A 43 -4.88 51.67 -64.63
N ILE A 44 -5.04 50.35 -64.79
CA ILE A 44 -5.06 49.41 -63.67
C ILE A 44 -3.65 49.33 -63.07
N ASP A 45 -3.53 49.52 -61.75
CA ASP A 45 -2.26 49.34 -61.05
C ASP A 45 -1.85 47.86 -61.12
N PRO A 46 -0.64 47.51 -61.60
CA PRO A 46 -0.14 46.13 -61.64
C PRO A 46 -0.12 45.39 -60.30
N ARG A 47 -0.23 46.09 -59.16
CA ARG A 47 -0.34 45.52 -57.81
C ARG A 47 -1.76 45.13 -57.43
N SER A 48 -2.76 45.48 -58.25
CA SER A 48 -4.17 45.17 -57.97
C SER A 48 -4.41 43.67 -58.00
N VAL A 49 -5.26 43.19 -57.10
CA VAL A 49 -5.70 41.79 -57.07
C VAL A 49 -7.10 41.67 -57.66
N SER A 50 -7.45 40.50 -58.19
CA SER A 50 -8.82 40.23 -58.64
C SER A 50 -9.76 40.05 -57.44
N GLU A 51 -11.03 40.38 -57.61
CA GLU A 51 -12.07 40.17 -56.59
C GLU A 51 -12.11 38.71 -56.08
N PRO A 52 -12.08 37.66 -56.94
CA PRO A 52 -12.03 36.29 -56.46
C PRO A 52 -10.80 35.97 -55.61
N PHE A 53 -9.66 36.61 -55.88
CA PHE A 53 -8.45 36.42 -55.08
C PHE A 53 -8.57 37.08 -53.70
N TRP A 54 -9.15 38.28 -53.63
CA TRP A 54 -9.41 38.98 -52.37
C TRP A 54 -10.38 38.20 -51.47
N GLU A 55 -11.44 37.64 -52.06
CA GLU A 55 -12.40 36.77 -51.37
C GLU A 55 -11.69 35.52 -50.84
N ASP A 56 -10.98 34.77 -51.70
CA ASP A 56 -10.25 33.56 -51.31
C ASP A 56 -9.18 33.82 -50.23
N TYR A 57 -8.51 34.97 -50.26
CA TYR A 57 -7.54 35.36 -49.23
C TYR A 57 -8.18 35.45 -47.85
N THR A 58 -9.33 36.13 -47.76
CA THR A 58 -10.13 36.27 -46.55
C THR A 58 -10.61 34.92 -46.07
N ASP A 59 -11.20 34.15 -46.97
CA ASP A 59 -11.76 32.83 -46.72
C ASP A 59 -10.73 31.87 -46.14
N LYS A 60 -9.51 31.88 -46.70
CA LYS A 60 -8.38 31.10 -46.17
C LYS A 60 -7.98 31.53 -44.78
N ASN A 61 -7.95 32.84 -44.48
CA ASN A 61 -7.61 33.33 -43.14
C ASN A 61 -8.65 32.86 -42.11
N ILE A 62 -9.94 32.95 -42.43
CA ILE A 62 -11.05 32.49 -41.58
C ILE A 62 -10.99 30.97 -41.38
N LYS A 63 -10.90 30.18 -42.46
CA LYS A 63 -10.81 28.71 -42.40
C LYS A 63 -9.62 28.25 -41.57
N ASN A 64 -8.46 28.88 -41.74
CA ASN A 64 -7.25 28.56 -40.98
C ASN A 64 -7.39 28.92 -39.50
N ALA A 65 -8.03 30.05 -39.16
CA ALA A 65 -8.27 30.43 -37.78
C ALA A 65 -9.25 29.47 -37.09
N GLU A 66 -10.31 29.08 -37.79
CA GLU A 66 -11.31 28.15 -37.27
C GLU A 66 -10.72 26.75 -37.04
N ALA A 67 -9.95 26.23 -37.99
CA ALA A 67 -9.24 24.97 -37.83
C ALA A 67 -8.31 24.99 -36.60
N GLN A 68 -7.58 26.10 -36.39
CA GLN A 68 -6.72 26.26 -35.21
C GLN A 68 -7.51 26.34 -33.90
N ARG A 69 -8.70 26.96 -33.91
CA ARG A 69 -9.60 27.02 -32.76
C ARG A 69 -10.11 25.62 -32.40
N LEU A 70 -10.60 24.86 -33.39
CA LEU A 70 -11.10 23.50 -33.21
C LEU A 70 -10.02 22.57 -32.67
N ASN A 71 -8.82 22.60 -33.24
CA ASN A 71 -7.68 21.81 -32.76
C ASN A 71 -7.33 22.12 -31.29
N ALA A 72 -7.38 23.40 -30.89
CA ALA A 72 -7.12 23.78 -29.51
C ALA A 72 -8.22 23.30 -28.55
N VAL A 73 -9.50 23.34 -28.96
CA VAL A 73 -10.61 22.78 -28.18
C VAL A 73 -10.44 21.28 -27.99
N GLN A 74 -10.11 20.55 -29.06
CA GLN A 74 -9.86 19.11 -28.99
C GLN A 74 -8.69 18.79 -28.04
N LEU A 75 -7.57 19.52 -28.14
CA LEU A 75 -6.42 19.32 -27.26
C LEU A 75 -6.77 19.56 -25.78
N ARG A 76 -7.55 20.61 -25.49
CA ARG A 76 -8.04 20.88 -24.14
C ARG A 76 -8.92 19.74 -23.62
N ASN A 77 -9.86 19.26 -24.43
CA ASN A 77 -10.73 18.14 -24.05
C ASN A 77 -9.94 16.86 -23.74
N VAL A 78 -8.94 16.55 -24.56
CA VAL A 78 -8.05 15.39 -24.32
C VAL A 78 -7.24 15.59 -23.04
N THR A 79 -6.69 16.79 -22.83
CA THR A 79 -5.91 17.13 -21.62
C THR A 79 -6.77 16.99 -20.36
N ASP A 80 -7.98 17.54 -20.37
CA ASP A 80 -8.93 17.44 -19.25
C ASP A 80 -9.33 15.98 -18.98
N GLY A 81 -9.51 15.18 -20.03
CA GLY A 81 -9.76 13.74 -19.91
C GLY A 81 -8.62 12.99 -19.24
N ILE A 82 -7.38 13.26 -19.66
CA ILE A 82 -6.17 12.67 -19.07
C ILE A 82 -6.03 13.09 -17.61
N LEU A 83 -6.23 14.37 -17.29
CA LEU A 83 -6.14 14.88 -15.91
C LEU A 83 -7.19 14.22 -15.00
N LYS A 84 -8.43 14.10 -15.46
CA LYS A 84 -9.50 13.42 -14.70
C LYS A 84 -9.15 11.94 -14.44
N LYS A 85 -8.66 11.24 -15.48
CA LYS A 85 -8.24 9.85 -15.35
C LYS A 85 -7.07 9.71 -14.37
N LEU A 86 -6.04 10.56 -14.49
CA LEU A 86 -4.89 10.57 -13.60
C LEU A 86 -5.31 10.76 -12.13
N VAL A 87 -6.21 11.72 -11.86
CA VAL A 87 -6.72 11.95 -10.50
C VAL A 87 -7.48 10.73 -9.97
N ALA A 88 -8.29 10.07 -10.81
CA ALA A 88 -9.01 8.86 -10.42
C ALA A 88 -8.03 7.70 -10.13
N ASP A 89 -7.06 7.47 -11.01
CA ASP A 89 -6.05 6.42 -10.88
C ASP A 89 -5.19 6.64 -9.61
N MET A 90 -4.79 7.89 -9.32
CA MET A 90 -4.04 8.22 -8.10
C MET A 90 -4.87 7.95 -6.84
N LYS A 91 -6.15 8.33 -6.82
CA LYS A 91 -7.04 8.03 -5.68
C LYS A 91 -7.19 6.53 -5.47
N GLN A 92 -7.36 5.76 -6.55
CA GLN A 92 -7.47 4.30 -6.47
C GLN A 92 -6.16 3.67 -5.96
N ALA A 93 -5.01 4.15 -6.42
CA ALA A 93 -3.70 3.67 -5.98
C ALA A 93 -3.45 3.93 -4.48
N VAL A 94 -3.81 5.12 -3.99
CA VAL A 94 -3.73 5.47 -2.57
C VAL A 94 -4.63 4.57 -1.74
N GLU A 95 -5.89 4.40 -2.16
CA GLU A 95 -6.85 3.57 -1.43
C GLU A 95 -6.43 2.09 -1.39
N LYS A 96 -5.96 1.56 -2.52
CA LYS A 96 -5.45 0.18 -2.60
C LYS A 96 -4.27 -0.03 -1.65
N THR A 97 -3.33 0.91 -1.67
CA THR A 97 -2.14 0.87 -0.81
C THR A 97 -2.52 0.97 0.66
N ARG A 98 -3.42 1.89 1.02
CA ARG A 98 -3.95 2.04 2.38
C ARG A 98 -4.58 0.74 2.89
N ARG A 99 -5.48 0.13 2.12
CA ARG A 99 -6.10 -1.16 2.50
C ARG A 99 -5.07 -2.27 2.69
N SER A 100 -4.04 -2.31 1.84
CA SER A 100 -2.94 -3.27 1.97
C SER A 100 -2.17 -3.08 3.28
N PHE A 101 -1.88 -1.82 3.66
CA PHE A 101 -1.25 -1.51 4.92
C PHE A 101 -2.12 -1.88 6.12
N ASP A 102 -3.40 -1.48 6.12
CA ASP A 102 -4.34 -1.78 7.20
C ASP A 102 -4.45 -3.28 7.43
N ARG A 103 -4.56 -4.06 6.35
CA ARG A 103 -4.57 -5.52 6.40
C ARG A 103 -3.27 -6.08 6.99
N ARG A 104 -2.11 -5.60 6.54
CA ARG A 104 -0.82 -6.10 7.02
C ARG A 104 -0.58 -5.78 8.50
N ILE A 105 -1.00 -4.59 8.94
CA ILE A 105 -0.97 -4.19 10.35
C ILE A 105 -1.86 -5.12 11.18
N PHE A 106 -3.07 -5.40 10.72
CA PHE A 106 -3.99 -6.32 11.40
C PHE A 106 -3.40 -7.74 11.50
N GLU A 107 -2.93 -8.30 10.38
CA GLU A 107 -2.31 -9.63 10.35
C GLU A 107 -1.11 -9.72 11.29
N SER A 108 -0.23 -8.70 11.29
CA SER A 108 0.94 -8.65 12.17
C SER A 108 0.56 -8.57 13.65
N LYS A 109 -0.43 -7.74 14.01
CA LYS A 109 -0.96 -7.66 15.38
C LYS A 109 -1.56 -8.99 15.83
N GLN A 110 -2.35 -9.63 14.97
CA GLN A 110 -2.95 -10.93 15.30
C GLN A 110 -1.89 -12.02 15.47
N ALA A 111 -0.89 -12.08 14.60
CA ALA A 111 0.21 -13.03 14.71
C ALA A 111 1.02 -12.83 15.99
N LYS A 112 1.32 -11.56 16.33
CA LYS A 112 1.97 -11.21 17.59
C LYS A 112 1.15 -11.69 18.80
N GLN A 113 -0.15 -11.39 18.83
CA GLN A 113 -1.02 -11.80 19.94
C GLN A 113 -1.00 -13.32 20.13
N LYS A 114 -1.11 -14.09 19.04
CA LYS A 114 -1.05 -15.55 19.10
C LYS A 114 0.27 -16.06 19.68
N LEU A 115 1.41 -15.46 19.30
CA LEU A 115 2.71 -15.82 19.83
C LEU A 115 2.84 -15.47 21.32
N GLU A 116 2.31 -14.31 21.74
CA GLU A 116 2.27 -13.93 23.15
C GLU A 116 1.40 -14.88 23.98
N ASP A 117 0.26 -15.32 23.44
CA ASP A 117 -0.61 -16.31 24.08
C ASP A 117 0.12 -17.66 24.22
N GLN A 118 0.73 -18.16 23.14
CA GLN A 118 1.50 -19.40 23.14
C GLN A 118 2.69 -19.34 24.10
N LEU A 119 3.38 -18.20 24.19
CA LEU A 119 4.48 -18.01 25.13
C LEU A 119 4.00 -18.12 26.59
N ARG A 120 2.83 -17.55 26.90
CA ARG A 120 2.24 -17.70 28.24
C ARG A 120 1.89 -19.14 28.56
N ASP A 121 1.29 -19.85 27.60
CA ASP A 121 0.90 -21.25 27.78
C ASP A 121 2.13 -22.16 27.98
N VAL A 122 3.20 -21.94 27.22
CA VAL A 122 4.46 -22.70 27.34
C VAL A 122 5.13 -22.42 28.68
N ASN A 123 5.17 -21.16 29.14
CA ASN A 123 5.74 -20.84 30.45
C ASN A 123 4.95 -21.49 31.59
N LEU A 124 3.62 -21.48 31.50
CA LEU A 124 2.78 -22.18 32.48
C LEU A 124 3.06 -23.69 32.50
N LEU A 125 3.24 -24.30 31.33
CA LEU A 125 3.59 -25.72 31.23
C LEU A 125 4.97 -26.01 31.82
N ILE A 126 5.95 -25.14 31.59
CA ILE A 126 7.29 -25.24 32.19
C ILE A 126 7.18 -25.22 33.72
N ASP A 127 6.46 -24.24 34.28
CA ASP A 127 6.27 -24.13 35.73
C ASP A 127 5.64 -25.39 36.33
N GLN A 128 4.62 -25.94 35.66
CA GLN A 128 3.95 -27.19 36.07
C GLN A 128 4.88 -28.41 36.00
N LEU A 129 5.71 -28.49 34.96
CA LEU A 129 6.68 -29.58 34.81
C LEU A 129 7.78 -29.48 35.86
N GLU A 130 8.28 -28.29 36.15
CA GLU A 130 9.26 -28.07 37.21
C GLU A 130 8.71 -28.47 38.59
N GLU A 131 7.45 -28.14 38.87
CA GLU A 131 6.78 -28.59 40.10
C GLU A 131 6.63 -30.11 40.15
N SER A 132 6.24 -30.74 39.03
CA SER A 132 6.13 -32.20 38.91
C SER A 132 7.47 -32.90 39.16
N ILE A 133 8.57 -32.37 38.60
CA ILE A 133 9.93 -32.88 38.84
C ILE A 133 10.27 -32.79 40.33
N LYS A 134 10.10 -31.60 40.94
CA LYS A 134 10.36 -31.39 42.38
C LYS A 134 9.57 -32.37 43.26
N ASN A 135 8.31 -32.61 42.91
CA ASN A 135 7.44 -33.54 43.64
C ASN A 135 7.89 -35.00 43.48
N THR A 136 8.27 -35.41 42.27
CA THR A 136 8.77 -36.77 41.99
C THR A 136 10.10 -37.02 42.71
N GLU A 137 11.04 -36.07 42.65
CA GLU A 137 12.30 -36.16 43.37
C GLU A 137 12.10 -36.24 44.89
N LYS A 138 11.15 -35.46 45.43
CA LYS A 138 10.78 -35.53 46.85
C LYS A 138 10.23 -36.91 47.20
N ALA A 139 9.32 -37.45 46.40
CA ALA A 139 8.75 -38.78 46.63
C ALA A 139 9.82 -39.88 46.62
N ILE A 140 10.80 -39.79 45.70
CA ILE A 140 11.97 -40.68 45.67
C ILE A 140 12.77 -40.56 46.98
N ARG A 141 13.15 -39.34 47.39
CA ARG A 141 13.90 -39.12 48.63
C ARG A 141 13.17 -39.64 49.86
N ASP A 142 11.86 -39.41 49.95
CA ASP A 142 11.04 -39.90 51.06
C ASP A 142 11.04 -41.44 51.10
N LYS A 143 10.90 -42.10 49.94
CA LYS A 143 10.96 -43.57 49.82
C LYS A 143 12.34 -44.13 50.16
N GLU A 144 13.42 -43.47 49.75
CA GLU A 144 14.79 -43.85 50.11
C GLU A 144 15.02 -43.80 51.64
N GLN A 145 14.38 -42.87 52.35
CA GLN A 145 14.44 -42.84 53.83
C GLN A 145 13.77 -44.07 54.45
N TYR A 146 12.60 -44.47 53.95
CA TYR A 146 11.93 -45.69 54.40
C TYR A 146 12.74 -46.95 54.05
N LEU A 147 13.35 -46.99 52.88
CA LEU A 147 14.23 -48.09 52.47
C LEU A 147 15.42 -48.23 53.44
N LYS A 148 16.11 -47.12 53.75
CA LYS A 148 17.20 -47.09 54.74
C LYS A 148 16.77 -47.60 56.11
N LEU A 149 15.56 -47.23 56.56
CA LEU A 149 14.99 -47.71 57.82
C LEU A 149 14.76 -49.24 57.79
N ALA A 150 14.15 -49.76 56.72
CA ALA A 150 13.89 -51.19 56.56
C ALA A 150 15.20 -51.99 56.51
N HIS A 151 16.21 -51.55 55.74
CA HIS A 151 17.55 -52.14 55.73
C HIS A 151 18.19 -52.16 57.11
N THR A 152 18.15 -51.04 57.83
CA THR A 152 18.74 -50.93 59.18
C THR A 152 18.06 -51.89 60.16
N ARG A 153 16.73 -52.02 60.10
CA ARG A 153 15.95 -52.97 60.91
C ARG A 153 16.33 -54.42 60.59
N LEU A 154 16.46 -54.77 59.31
CA LEU A 154 16.85 -56.11 58.89
C LEU A 154 18.30 -56.43 59.30
N ASP A 155 19.24 -55.52 59.08
CA ASP A 155 20.65 -55.66 59.49
C ASP A 155 20.76 -55.87 61.01
N THR A 156 20.02 -55.08 61.80
CA THR A 156 20.00 -55.22 63.26
C THR A 156 19.52 -56.61 63.69
N ARG A 157 18.49 -57.15 63.02
CA ARG A 157 17.99 -58.50 63.31
C ARG A 157 18.94 -59.60 62.87
N ASN A 158 19.71 -59.38 61.81
CA ASN A 158 20.75 -60.31 61.35
C ASN A 158 21.94 -60.43 62.32
N LYS A 159 22.04 -59.57 63.35
CA LYS A 159 23.07 -59.64 64.41
C LYS A 159 22.71 -60.59 65.57
N ARG A 160 21.53 -61.22 65.56
CA ARG A 160 21.16 -62.21 66.59
C ARG A 160 22.13 -63.39 66.56
N ALA A 161 22.55 -63.86 67.73
CA ALA A 161 23.57 -64.90 67.85
C ALA A 161 22.97 -66.32 67.82
N ASN A 162 23.71 -67.27 67.23
CA ASN A 162 23.42 -68.71 67.28
C ASN A 162 21.97 -69.02 66.82
N VAL A 163 21.24 -69.78 67.63
CA VAL A 163 19.87 -70.23 67.36
C VAL A 163 18.83 -69.11 67.37
N GLU A 164 19.15 -67.93 67.91
CA GLU A 164 18.26 -66.77 67.93
C GLU A 164 18.19 -66.06 66.56
N LEU A 165 19.07 -66.40 65.61
CA LEU A 165 18.99 -65.95 64.22
C LEU A 165 17.87 -66.69 63.47
N VAL A 166 16.64 -66.34 63.83
CA VAL A 166 15.43 -67.00 63.33
C VAL A 166 14.87 -66.26 62.12
N TYR A 167 14.56 -67.02 61.08
CA TYR A 167 13.80 -66.55 59.91
C TYR A 167 12.29 -66.46 60.21
N ASP A 168 11.95 -65.61 61.16
CA ASP A 168 10.58 -65.43 61.67
C ASP A 168 9.70 -64.57 60.73
N PRO A 169 8.38 -64.47 60.97
CA PRO A 169 7.48 -63.69 60.12
C PRO A 169 7.88 -62.20 59.97
N ALA A 170 8.44 -61.59 61.02
CA ALA A 170 8.87 -60.19 60.95
C ALA A 170 10.11 -60.03 60.05
N GLN A 171 11.04 -61.00 60.07
CA GLN A 171 12.20 -61.01 59.17
C GLN A 171 11.79 -61.17 57.70
N LYS A 172 10.86 -62.10 57.42
CA LYS A 172 10.30 -62.30 56.07
C LYS A 172 9.66 -61.01 55.54
N ARG A 173 8.81 -60.38 56.34
CA ARG A 173 8.10 -59.17 55.93
C ARG A 173 9.05 -58.00 55.65
N LEU A 174 10.13 -57.83 56.42
CA LEU A 174 11.13 -56.79 56.15
C LEU A 174 11.85 -57.00 54.80
N ILE A 175 12.14 -58.24 54.41
CA ILE A 175 12.75 -58.54 53.11
C ILE A 175 11.79 -58.21 51.96
N GLU A 176 10.52 -58.54 52.12
CA GLU A 176 9.48 -58.19 51.14
C GLU A 176 9.30 -56.67 51.05
N GLU A 177 9.21 -55.97 52.19
CA GLU A 177 9.09 -54.52 52.27
C GLU A 177 10.25 -53.81 51.56
N ILE A 178 11.49 -54.26 51.74
CA ILE A 178 12.66 -53.73 51.02
C ILE A 178 12.46 -53.86 49.51
N ARG A 179 12.10 -55.05 49.01
CA ARG A 179 11.88 -55.28 47.58
C ARG A 179 10.73 -54.44 47.02
N GLU A 180 9.65 -54.29 47.77
CA GLU A 180 8.50 -53.45 47.42
C GLU A 180 8.93 -51.98 47.27
N ILE A 181 9.68 -51.44 48.24
CA ILE A 181 10.15 -50.05 48.21
C ILE A 181 11.17 -49.82 47.09
N GLU A 182 12.11 -50.75 46.85
CA GLU A 182 13.06 -50.68 45.73
C GLU A 182 12.34 -50.62 44.39
N CYS A 183 11.32 -51.46 44.20
CA CYS A 183 10.50 -51.46 42.98
C CYS A 183 9.73 -50.14 42.81
N GLU A 184 9.18 -49.59 43.90
CA GLU A 184 8.48 -48.29 43.85
C GLU A 184 9.42 -47.14 43.50
N ILE A 185 10.64 -47.11 44.05
CA ILE A 185 11.66 -46.10 43.72
C ILE A 185 12.04 -46.20 42.24
N GLN A 186 12.32 -47.41 41.76
CA GLN A 186 12.65 -47.63 40.35
C GLN A 186 11.53 -47.12 39.43
N ARG A 187 10.27 -47.44 39.76
CA ARG A 187 9.11 -46.97 38.99
C ARG A 187 8.98 -45.44 38.98
N LEU A 188 9.38 -44.77 40.06
CA LEU A 188 9.38 -43.30 40.11
C LEU A 188 10.54 -42.68 39.33
N GLN A 189 11.67 -43.38 39.19
CA GLN A 189 12.82 -42.94 38.39
C GLN A 189 12.60 -43.12 36.87
N GLU A 190 11.75 -44.08 36.50
CA GLU A 190 11.37 -44.36 35.10
C GLU A 190 10.22 -43.45 34.60
N ARG A 191 9.64 -42.62 35.47
CA ARG A 191 8.58 -41.66 35.16
C ARG A 191 9.14 -40.29 34.78
#